data_AF-A0AAE8N9G9-F1
#
_entry.id   AF-A0AAE8N9G9-F1
#
_cell.length_a   1.000
_cell.length_b   1.000
_cell.length_c   1.000
_cell.angle_alpha   90.00
_cell.angle_beta   90.00
_cell.angle_gamma   90.00
#
_symmetry.space_group_name_H-M   'P 1'
#
loop_
_entity.id
_entity.type
_entity.pdbx_description
1 polymer ?
#
loop_
_entity_poly.entity_id
_entity_poly.type
_entity_poly.pdbx_seq_one_letter_code
_entity_poly.pdbx_strand_id
1 'polypeptide(L)'
;MQLGQHPRGADSSASSPQSPGSPNQVLPVSQARALIKYHEESLAWMHNVVHCPTFRDESELFFETGHVVSPFWLPLYYTILSTTLFLALPSVLSEYGIFNPEKLGEELYRKSIEALFAANFMASHSLISVQTTCLLIHVGHNLGESDFIATLMGSAIRIAQSLGLHRLGPDAPIVGVTDTNEISRRLIEREVQKRVWWFLIRQDWLQIPFLNTYTIHATQFNTPMPNLCHDNPKDMIRDGSIVEQDVDTFTQSSYTSVHNHISVLIWKTQDRLCSLGHPSKMVDGLRKLYEEVIIADSELKKIMKRMPVFYREDNANLDVLPPHITQQRRVMLLSMCHKFLTIHRHFQVPSFKDPWFSFTKISCLSIARRCLQELFSLPNDEYTWIVRSMWTTSTHMVAAAVSLMFEELFTEEGESMIIDRGEIESLVRQCAHSLGEMCGRSEIARKGVSIIDSLLDLTQDLRHNNAGQFDLEKIIRHVREDAPAQTHLQMDLAEIDLLECLNWPCQGASGR
;
A
#
# COMPACT_ATOMS: atom_id res chain seq x y z
N MET A 1 29.28 68.93 25.59
CA MET A 1 28.56 67.65 25.45
C MET A 1 29.59 66.58 25.12
N GLN A 2 29.92 65.82 26.15
CA GLN A 2 30.70 64.57 26.17
C GLN A 2 30.18 63.55 25.14
N LEU A 3 30.90 62.61 24.51
CA LEU A 3 32.25 62.00 24.50
C LEU A 3 32.34 61.28 23.12
N GLY A 4 33.43 60.95 22.44
CA GLY A 4 34.77 60.50 22.82
C GLY A 4 35.23 59.50 21.74
N GLN A 5 36.54 59.44 21.50
CA GLN A 5 37.25 58.82 20.37
C GLN A 5 37.33 57.26 20.37
N HIS A 6 37.62 56.71 19.18
CA HIS A 6 38.16 55.37 18.76
C HIS A 6 39.10 54.60 19.73
N PRO A 7 39.59 53.34 19.49
CA PRO A 7 39.44 52.34 18.37
C PRO A 7 39.33 50.83 18.82
N ARG A 8 39.51 49.89 17.86
CA ARG A 8 39.81 48.42 17.94
C ARG A 8 38.60 47.52 17.68
N GLY A 9 38.67 46.43 16.94
CA GLY A 9 39.77 45.74 16.26
C GLY A 9 39.18 44.77 15.24
N ALA A 10 40.02 44.36 14.29
CA ALA A 10 39.68 43.35 13.29
C ALA A 10 39.50 41.99 13.97
N ASP A 11 38.37 41.34 13.70
CA ASP A 11 38.28 39.88 13.68
C ASP A 11 37.56 39.48 12.40
N SER A 12 38.38 39.09 11.43
CA SER A 12 37.98 38.44 10.19
C SER A 12 37.68 36.98 10.48
N SER A 13 36.41 36.64 10.74
CA SER A 13 35.92 35.29 10.51
C SER A 13 35.18 35.30 9.17
N ALA A 14 35.89 34.89 8.11
CA ALA A 14 35.31 34.66 6.80
C ALA A 14 34.25 33.55 6.90
N SER A 15 32.99 33.95 7.03
CA SER A 15 31.87 33.07 6.72
C SER A 15 31.83 32.93 5.20
N SER A 16 32.13 31.73 4.70
CA SER A 16 31.90 31.34 3.32
C SER A 16 30.48 31.73 2.90
N PRO A 17 30.27 32.42 1.77
CA PRO A 17 28.93 32.75 1.31
C PRO A 17 28.22 31.44 0.96
N GLN A 18 27.19 31.07 1.73
CA GLN A 18 26.21 30.09 1.28
C GLN A 18 25.57 30.66 0.02
N SER A 19 25.71 29.94 -1.09
CA SER A 19 24.96 30.21 -2.32
C SER A 19 23.48 30.33 -1.97
N PRO A 20 22.77 31.40 -2.38
CA PRO A 20 21.33 31.49 -2.15
C PRO A 20 20.67 30.30 -2.84
N GLY A 21 20.07 29.41 -2.06
CA GLY A 21 19.40 28.22 -2.58
C GLY A 21 18.32 28.60 -3.58
N SER A 22 18.13 27.77 -4.61
CA SER A 22 17.00 27.88 -5.52
C SER A 22 15.70 27.93 -4.70
N PRO A 23 14.69 28.75 -5.07
CA PRO A 23 13.42 28.84 -4.33
C PRO A 23 12.68 27.50 -4.20
N ASN A 24 13.05 26.50 -5.02
CA ASN A 24 12.51 25.14 -4.99
C ASN A 24 13.30 24.16 -4.09
N GLN A 25 14.38 24.63 -3.46
CA GLN A 25 15.25 23.81 -2.64
C GLN A 25 14.86 23.90 -1.15
N VAL A 26 13.98 22.99 -0.73
CA VAL A 26 13.45 22.93 0.65
C VAL A 26 14.45 22.31 1.64
N LEU A 27 15.39 21.51 1.15
CA LEU A 27 16.41 20.81 1.92
C LEU A 27 17.83 21.10 1.37
N PRO A 28 18.87 21.15 2.22
CA PRO A 28 20.26 21.08 1.77
C PRO A 28 20.49 19.93 0.79
N VAL A 29 21.31 20.15 -0.26
CA VAL A 29 21.58 19.13 -1.29
C VAL A 29 22.06 17.81 -0.69
N SER A 30 22.93 17.87 0.33
CA SER A 30 23.45 16.67 1.00
C SER A 30 22.35 15.83 1.64
N GLN A 31 21.36 16.46 2.28
CA GLN A 31 20.21 15.79 2.88
C GLN A 31 19.29 15.21 1.81
N ALA A 32 19.00 15.98 0.75
CA ALA A 32 18.21 15.49 -0.38
C ALA A 32 18.84 14.24 -1.04
N ARG A 33 20.15 14.26 -1.30
CA ARG A 33 20.89 13.10 -1.83
C ARG A 33 20.82 11.90 -0.90
N ALA A 34 20.96 12.10 0.41
CA ALA A 34 20.86 11.03 1.40
C ALA A 34 19.46 10.40 1.41
N LEU A 35 18.40 11.22 1.38
CA LEU A 35 17.02 10.74 1.32
C LEU A 35 16.72 9.98 0.03
N ILE A 36 17.15 10.49 -1.14
CA ILE A 36 16.97 9.79 -2.42
C ILE A 36 17.66 8.43 -2.40
N LYS A 37 18.89 8.38 -1.86
CA LYS A 37 19.61 7.11 -1.71
C LYS A 37 18.88 6.15 -0.78
N TYR A 38 18.46 6.61 0.39
CA TYR A 38 17.71 5.79 1.34
C TYR A 38 16.40 5.27 0.74
N HIS A 39 15.70 6.10 -0.04
CA HIS A 39 14.47 5.71 -0.73
C HIS A 39 14.69 4.53 -1.67
N GLU A 40 15.71 4.63 -2.54
CA GLU A 40 16.08 3.57 -3.47
C GLU A 40 16.41 2.26 -2.73
N GLU A 41 17.24 2.33 -1.69
CA GLU A 41 17.75 1.14 -0.99
C GLU A 41 16.70 0.48 -0.08
N SER A 42 15.77 1.25 0.49
CA SER A 42 14.92 0.79 1.59
C SER A 42 13.41 0.80 1.30
N LEU A 43 12.94 1.60 0.34
CA LEU A 43 11.50 1.89 0.16
C LEU A 43 10.97 1.62 -1.25
N ALA A 44 11.81 1.71 -2.27
CA ALA A 44 11.37 1.67 -3.67
C ALA A 44 10.64 0.36 -4.06
N TRP A 45 10.93 -0.74 -3.37
CA TRP A 45 10.24 -2.03 -3.52
C TRP A 45 8.72 -1.96 -3.27
N MET A 46 8.23 -0.97 -2.51
CA MET A 46 6.81 -0.83 -2.18
C MET A 46 5.96 -0.42 -3.37
N HIS A 47 6.51 0.40 -4.27
CA HIS A 47 5.79 0.97 -5.41
C HIS A 47 6.38 0.51 -6.73
N ASN A 48 7.71 0.58 -6.85
CA ASN A 48 8.51 0.26 -8.03
C ASN A 48 8.03 0.97 -9.32
N VAL A 49 7.44 2.17 -9.20
CA VAL A 49 6.96 2.94 -10.37
C VAL A 49 7.98 3.94 -10.92
N VAL A 50 9.12 4.13 -10.25
CA VAL A 50 10.21 5.03 -10.68
C VAL A 50 11.46 4.19 -10.89
N HIS A 51 12.20 4.49 -11.96
CA HIS A 51 13.54 3.94 -12.14
C HIS A 51 14.53 4.81 -11.37
N CYS A 52 14.90 4.38 -10.16
CA CYS A 52 15.66 5.18 -9.21
C CYS A 52 17.02 5.68 -9.75
N PRO A 53 17.80 4.89 -10.52
CA PRO A 53 19.05 5.40 -11.11
C PRO A 53 18.84 6.60 -12.03
N THR A 54 17.82 6.56 -12.91
CA THR A 54 17.50 7.71 -13.77
C THR A 54 17.07 8.92 -12.95
N PHE A 55 16.19 8.71 -11.96
CA PHE A 55 15.73 9.80 -11.10
C PHE A 55 16.88 10.46 -10.31
N ARG A 56 17.86 9.65 -9.89
CA ARG A 56 19.08 10.14 -9.24
C ARG A 56 19.90 11.03 -10.17
N ASP A 57 20.15 10.60 -11.41
CA ASP A 57 20.88 11.40 -12.40
C ASP A 57 20.17 12.73 -12.71
N GLU A 58 18.84 12.70 -12.84
CA GLU A 58 18.02 13.91 -12.99
C GLU A 58 18.10 14.84 -11.77
N SER A 59 18.17 14.28 -10.57
CA SER A 59 18.33 15.03 -9.32
C SER A 59 19.69 15.71 -9.24
N GLU A 60 20.76 15.01 -9.62
CA GLU A 60 22.10 15.60 -9.68
C GLU A 60 22.16 16.76 -10.68
N LEU A 61 21.58 16.60 -11.86
CA LEU A 61 21.47 17.68 -12.84
C LEU A 61 20.73 18.90 -12.26
N PHE A 62 19.61 18.68 -11.56
CA PHE A 62 18.88 19.74 -10.88
C PHE A 62 19.73 20.42 -9.78
N PHE A 63 20.48 19.67 -8.99
CA PHE A 63 21.32 20.23 -7.92
C PHE A 63 22.49 21.07 -8.46
N GLU A 64 23.07 20.67 -9.58
CA GLU A 64 24.21 21.37 -10.19
C GLU A 64 23.79 22.61 -10.98
N THR A 65 22.67 22.53 -11.69
CA THR A 65 22.31 23.53 -12.70
C THR A 65 21.00 24.27 -12.42
N GLY A 66 20.19 23.77 -11.49
CA GLY A 66 18.81 24.22 -11.29
C GLY A 66 17.85 23.80 -12.41
N HIS A 67 18.31 23.01 -13.39
CA HIS A 67 17.48 22.56 -14.52
C HIS A 67 16.46 21.52 -14.06
N VAL A 68 15.21 21.72 -14.46
CA VAL A 68 14.11 20.80 -14.21
C VAL A 68 13.73 20.15 -15.53
N VAL A 69 13.89 18.82 -15.63
CA VAL A 69 13.70 18.06 -16.88
C VAL A 69 12.26 18.07 -17.40
N SER A 70 11.28 18.34 -16.53
CA SER A 70 9.86 18.42 -16.86
C SER A 70 9.11 19.22 -15.79
N PRO A 71 8.05 19.97 -16.11
CA PRO A 71 7.21 20.63 -15.11
C PRO A 71 6.69 19.70 -13.99
N PHE A 72 6.60 18.40 -14.28
CA PHE A 72 6.14 17.37 -13.35
C PHE A 72 7.24 16.77 -12.47
N TRP A 73 8.51 17.08 -12.73
CA TRP A 73 9.63 16.52 -11.98
C TRP A 73 9.68 17.00 -10.53
N LEU A 74 9.42 18.29 -10.27
CA LEU A 74 9.36 18.84 -8.91
C LEU A 74 8.29 18.17 -8.02
N PRO A 75 7.04 17.97 -8.49
CA PRO A 75 6.06 17.13 -7.78
C PRO A 75 6.59 15.75 -7.41
N LEU A 76 7.21 15.03 -8.35
CA LEU A 76 7.75 13.70 -8.10
C LEU A 76 8.87 13.76 -7.04
N TYR A 77 9.78 14.72 -7.17
CA TYR A 77 10.87 14.96 -6.22
C TYR A 77 10.36 15.21 -4.81
N TYR A 78 9.41 16.12 -4.63
CA TYR A 78 8.82 16.38 -3.31
C TYR A 78 8.11 15.14 -2.75
N THR A 79 7.44 14.34 -3.60
CA THR A 79 6.75 13.11 -3.15
C THR A 79 7.72 12.04 -2.68
N ILE A 80 8.83 11.83 -3.40
CA ILE A 80 9.88 10.88 -2.99
C ILE A 80 10.47 11.28 -1.64
N LEU A 81 10.80 12.56 -1.46
CA LEU A 81 11.33 13.05 -0.19
C LEU A 81 10.31 12.92 0.95
N SER A 82 9.06 13.33 0.70
CA SER A 82 7.96 13.22 1.67
C SER A 82 7.72 11.79 2.11
N THR A 83 7.59 10.86 1.16
CA THR A 83 7.42 9.42 1.43
C THR A 83 8.59 8.87 2.25
N THR A 84 9.82 9.29 1.94
CA THR A 84 11.01 8.85 2.66
C THR A 84 11.00 9.34 4.10
N LEU A 85 10.73 10.63 4.32
CA LEU A 85 10.66 11.23 5.65
C LEU A 85 9.53 10.62 6.50
N PHE A 86 8.42 10.27 5.86
CA PHE A 86 7.27 9.68 6.53
C PHE A 86 7.54 8.25 7.01
N LEU A 87 8.18 7.43 6.16
CA LEU A 87 8.38 6.00 6.42
C LEU A 87 9.67 5.66 7.17
N ALA A 88 10.72 6.47 7.04
CA ALA A 88 11.99 6.20 7.69
C ALA A 88 11.94 6.41 9.21
N LEU A 89 12.79 5.68 9.93
CA LEU A 89 12.91 5.80 11.38
C LEU A 89 13.51 7.16 11.76
N PRO A 90 12.88 7.95 12.67
CA PRO A 90 13.36 9.29 13.00
C PRO A 90 14.80 9.37 13.53
N SER A 91 15.28 8.33 14.24
CA SER A 91 16.67 8.29 14.70
C SER A 91 17.66 8.20 13.54
N VAL A 92 17.36 7.39 12.53
CA VAL A 92 18.16 7.28 11.30
C VAL A 92 18.17 8.62 10.55
N LEU A 93 17.03 9.30 10.47
CA LEU A 93 16.95 10.63 9.84
C LEU A 93 17.75 11.70 10.60
N SER A 94 17.85 11.57 11.93
CA SER A 94 18.64 12.48 12.77
C SER A 94 20.14 12.38 12.49
N GLU A 95 20.64 11.21 12.07
CA GLU A 95 22.04 11.03 11.65
C GLU A 95 22.38 11.85 10.38
N TYR A 96 21.38 12.11 9.54
CA TYR A 96 21.50 13.01 8.38
C TYR A 96 21.26 14.49 8.75
N GLY A 97 21.09 14.82 10.03
CA GLY A 97 20.80 16.17 10.52
C GLY A 97 19.38 16.64 10.22
N ILE A 98 18.43 15.72 10.00
CA ILE A 98 17.03 16.03 9.75
C ILE A 98 16.26 15.88 11.08
N PHE A 99 15.85 17.01 11.63
CA PHE A 99 15.06 17.08 12.86
C PHE A 99 13.60 17.42 12.52
N ASN A 100 12.65 16.83 13.24
CA ASN A 100 11.20 16.94 12.97
C ASN A 100 10.78 16.43 11.57
N PRO A 101 11.12 15.17 11.21
CA PRO A 101 10.85 14.64 9.87
C PRO A 101 9.36 14.60 9.51
N GLU A 102 8.47 14.47 10.50
CA GLU A 102 7.02 14.43 10.30
C GLU A 102 6.50 15.72 9.66
N LYS A 103 6.75 16.87 10.30
CA LYS A 103 6.30 18.18 9.80
C LYS A 103 6.87 18.50 8.41
N LEU A 104 8.15 18.17 8.20
CA LEU A 104 8.80 18.37 6.92
C LEU A 104 8.22 17.45 5.83
N GLY A 105 7.95 16.19 6.18
CA GLY A 105 7.32 15.23 5.28
C GLY A 105 5.94 15.70 4.83
N GLU A 106 5.11 16.16 5.76
CA GLU A 106 3.79 16.74 5.48
C GLU A 106 3.89 18.02 4.62
N GLU A 107 4.86 18.89 4.90
CA GLU A 107 5.09 20.09 4.08
C GLU A 107 5.44 19.71 2.64
N LEU A 108 6.34 18.75 2.45
CA LEU A 108 6.73 18.26 1.13
C LEU A 108 5.60 17.52 0.41
N TYR A 109 4.75 16.80 1.14
CA TYR A 109 3.54 16.18 0.61
C TYR A 109 2.62 17.26 0.01
N ARG A 110 2.34 18.31 0.77
CA ARG A 110 1.53 19.45 0.30
C ARG A 110 2.18 20.17 -0.88
N LYS A 111 3.49 20.43 -0.84
CA LYS A 111 4.23 21.05 -1.95
C LYS A 111 4.18 20.21 -3.23
N SER A 112 4.21 18.88 -3.11
CA SER A 112 4.02 17.98 -4.26
C SER A 112 2.66 18.20 -4.91
N ILE A 113 1.59 18.17 -4.12
CA ILE A 113 0.22 18.37 -4.60
C ILE A 113 0.11 19.75 -5.26
N GLU A 114 0.56 20.82 -4.60
CA GLU A 114 0.54 22.18 -5.14
C GLU A 114 1.27 22.28 -6.48
N ALA A 115 2.46 21.70 -6.57
CA ALA A 115 3.24 21.70 -7.81
C ALA A 115 2.56 20.87 -8.91
N LEU A 116 1.91 19.75 -8.56
CA LEU A 116 1.19 18.89 -9.50
C LEU A 116 -0.02 19.63 -10.11
N PHE A 117 -0.79 20.32 -9.28
CA PHE A 117 -1.90 21.16 -9.73
C PHE A 117 -1.43 22.39 -10.51
N ALA A 118 -0.34 23.04 -10.09
CA ALA A 118 0.25 24.17 -10.81
C ALA A 118 0.75 23.78 -12.21
N ALA A 119 1.24 22.55 -12.37
CA ALA A 119 1.61 21.97 -13.67
C ALA A 119 0.38 21.55 -14.52
N ASN A 120 -0.84 21.70 -14.01
CA ASN A 120 -2.10 21.40 -14.69
C ASN A 120 -2.16 19.96 -15.24
N PHE A 121 -1.81 18.98 -14.40
CA PHE A 121 -1.65 17.56 -14.78
C PHE A 121 -2.90 16.94 -15.44
N MET A 122 -4.09 17.46 -15.15
CA MET A 122 -5.34 16.98 -15.76
C MET A 122 -5.47 17.37 -17.24
N ALA A 123 -4.86 18.49 -17.64
CA ALA A 123 -4.84 18.97 -19.02
C ALA A 123 -3.54 18.62 -19.76
N SER A 124 -2.40 18.59 -19.05
CA SER A 124 -1.09 18.22 -19.60
C SER A 124 -0.67 16.86 -19.06
N HIS A 125 -0.81 15.83 -19.90
CA HIS A 125 -0.57 14.44 -19.50
C HIS A 125 0.92 14.10 -19.51
N SER A 126 1.42 13.54 -18.41
CA SER A 126 2.80 13.10 -18.29
C SER A 126 2.90 11.82 -17.46
N LEU A 127 3.80 10.91 -17.84
CA LEU A 127 4.10 9.71 -17.04
C LEU A 127 4.52 10.09 -15.61
N ILE A 128 5.30 11.17 -15.46
CA ILE A 128 5.80 11.67 -14.17
C ILE A 128 4.65 12.12 -13.27
N SER A 129 3.59 12.71 -13.84
CA SER A 129 2.38 13.07 -13.08
C SER A 129 1.66 11.83 -12.52
N VAL A 130 1.61 10.75 -13.30
CA VAL A 130 1.01 9.48 -12.88
C VAL A 130 1.89 8.83 -11.80
N GLN A 131 3.21 8.80 -11.97
CA GLN A 131 4.16 8.33 -10.95
C GLN A 131 4.01 9.09 -9.64
N THR A 132 3.89 10.42 -9.69
CA THR A 132 3.67 11.28 -8.53
C THR A 132 2.40 10.84 -7.78
N THR A 133 1.28 10.70 -8.49
CA THR A 133 0.02 10.22 -7.89
C THR A 133 0.16 8.81 -7.28
N CYS A 134 0.88 7.91 -7.96
CA CYS A 134 1.15 6.57 -7.44
C CYS A 134 1.96 6.59 -6.14
N LEU A 135 2.81 7.60 -5.89
CA LEU A 135 3.56 7.70 -4.64
C LEU A 135 2.80 8.43 -3.53
N LEU A 136 1.96 9.44 -3.86
CA LEU A 136 1.20 10.22 -2.86
C LEU A 136 0.34 9.34 -1.93
N ILE A 137 -0.15 8.21 -2.43
CA ILE A 137 -0.91 7.22 -1.64
C ILE A 137 -0.19 6.73 -0.38
N HIS A 138 1.15 6.66 -0.38
CA HIS A 138 1.92 6.14 0.75
C HIS A 138 1.85 7.05 1.98
N VAL A 139 1.58 8.34 1.78
CA VAL A 139 1.43 9.34 2.85
C VAL A 139 -0.04 9.72 3.03
N GLY A 140 -0.77 10.00 1.96
CA GLY A 140 -2.12 10.55 2.02
C GLY A 140 -3.13 9.71 2.81
N HIS A 141 -3.08 8.38 2.71
CA HIS A 141 -3.94 7.50 3.51
C HIS A 141 -3.66 7.59 5.02
N ASN A 142 -2.39 7.75 5.41
CA ASN A 142 -2.04 7.93 6.80
C ASN A 142 -2.48 9.30 7.33
N LEU A 143 -2.51 10.33 6.47
CA LEU A 143 -3.02 11.67 6.81
C LEU A 143 -4.55 11.78 6.78
N GLY A 144 -5.28 10.70 6.50
CA GLY A 144 -6.73 10.70 6.44
C GLY A 144 -7.33 11.21 5.13
N GLU A 145 -6.52 11.42 4.09
CA GLU A 145 -6.95 11.96 2.78
C GLU A 145 -7.39 10.86 1.78
N SER A 146 -7.99 9.78 2.28
CA SER A 146 -8.31 8.59 1.46
C SER A 146 -9.20 8.90 0.24
N ASP A 147 -10.21 9.75 0.39
CA ASP A 147 -11.13 10.11 -0.71
C ASP A 147 -10.44 10.95 -1.80
N PHE A 148 -9.55 11.85 -1.36
CA PHE A 148 -8.73 12.66 -2.26
C PHE A 148 -7.78 11.77 -3.06
N ILE A 149 -7.08 10.85 -2.38
CA ILE A 149 -6.20 9.87 -3.02
C ILE A 149 -6.96 8.95 -3.99
N ALA A 150 -8.16 8.48 -3.64
CA ALA A 150 -8.99 7.66 -4.52
C ALA A 150 -9.38 8.43 -5.80
N THR A 151 -9.76 9.70 -5.68
CA THR A 151 -10.10 10.58 -6.80
C THR A 151 -8.89 10.86 -7.70
N LEU A 152 -7.73 11.12 -7.09
CA LEU A 152 -6.47 11.27 -7.82
C LEU A 152 -6.12 9.98 -8.57
N MET A 153 -6.32 8.80 -7.97
CA MET A 153 -6.08 7.52 -8.61
C MET A 153 -6.95 7.32 -9.86
N GLY A 154 -8.25 7.64 -9.78
CA GLY A 154 -9.14 7.62 -10.95
C GLY A 154 -8.67 8.56 -12.07
N SER A 155 -8.19 9.75 -11.70
CA SER A 155 -7.59 10.69 -12.64
C SER A 155 -6.30 10.13 -13.26
N ALA A 156 -5.45 9.49 -12.47
CA ALA A 156 -4.21 8.87 -12.92
C ALA A 156 -4.47 7.69 -13.89
N ILE A 157 -5.49 6.87 -13.64
CA ILE A 157 -5.96 5.84 -14.58
C ILE A 157 -6.33 6.47 -15.92
N ARG A 158 -7.11 7.56 -15.90
CA ARG A 158 -7.52 8.24 -17.13
C ARG A 158 -6.35 8.85 -17.89
N ILE A 159 -5.42 9.50 -17.19
CA ILE A 159 -4.21 10.08 -17.78
C ILE A 159 -3.34 8.99 -18.38
N ALA A 160 -3.15 7.87 -17.67
CA ALA A 160 -2.38 6.74 -18.16
C ALA A 160 -3.00 6.12 -19.43
N GLN A 161 -4.33 6.04 -19.50
CA GLN A 161 -5.04 5.63 -20.71
C GLN A 161 -4.78 6.61 -21.88
N SER A 162 -4.86 7.92 -21.64
CA SER A 162 -4.57 8.95 -22.65
C SER A 162 -3.13 8.89 -23.17
N LEU A 163 -2.17 8.53 -22.30
CA LEU A 163 -0.77 8.31 -22.67
C LEU A 163 -0.52 6.94 -23.35
N GLY A 164 -1.56 6.11 -23.50
CA GLY A 164 -1.45 4.81 -24.17
C GLY A 164 -0.83 3.68 -23.34
N LEU A 165 -0.66 3.86 -22.01
CA LEU A 165 -0.03 2.85 -21.14
C LEU A 165 -0.78 1.51 -21.09
N HIS A 166 -2.07 1.50 -21.45
CA HIS A 166 -2.90 0.30 -21.56
C HIS A 166 -2.69 -0.49 -22.87
N ARG A 167 -1.93 0.06 -23.82
CA ARG A 167 -1.76 -0.48 -25.18
C ARG A 167 -0.30 -0.76 -25.55
N LEU A 168 0.56 -1.09 -24.59
CA LEU A 168 1.99 -1.27 -24.86
C LEU A 168 2.30 -2.52 -25.71
N GLY A 169 1.39 -3.50 -25.77
CA GLY A 169 1.57 -4.77 -26.46
C GLY A 169 2.72 -5.62 -25.92
N PRO A 170 2.99 -6.79 -26.53
CA PRO A 170 4.14 -7.63 -26.18
C PRO A 170 5.47 -6.90 -26.37
N ASP A 171 6.49 -7.30 -25.61
CA ASP A 171 7.84 -6.76 -25.77
C ASP A 171 8.39 -7.15 -27.15
N ALA A 172 8.92 -6.16 -27.87
CA ALA A 172 9.43 -6.30 -29.24
C ALA A 172 10.85 -5.72 -29.33
N PRO A 173 11.72 -6.29 -30.19
CA PRO A 173 13.05 -5.73 -30.42
C PRO A 173 12.97 -4.29 -30.93
N ILE A 174 13.88 -3.43 -30.46
CA ILE A 174 14.01 -2.07 -30.97
C ILE A 174 14.71 -2.14 -32.33
N VAL A 175 13.99 -1.79 -33.40
CA VAL A 175 14.50 -1.80 -34.78
C VAL A 175 14.79 -0.36 -35.23
N GLY A 176 15.84 -0.19 -36.04
CA GLY A 176 16.16 1.08 -36.70
C GLY A 176 16.90 2.11 -35.82
N VAL A 177 17.36 1.70 -34.64
CA VAL A 177 18.24 2.49 -33.76
C VAL A 177 19.53 1.72 -33.55
N THR A 178 20.67 2.37 -33.75
CA THR A 178 22.01 1.76 -33.56
C THR A 178 22.73 2.28 -32.32
N ASP A 179 22.31 3.43 -31.78
CA ASP A 179 22.87 3.98 -30.55
C ASP A 179 22.40 3.16 -29.33
N THR A 180 23.35 2.53 -28.66
CA THR A 180 23.12 1.67 -27.48
C THR A 180 22.53 2.43 -26.31
N ASN A 181 22.84 3.72 -26.16
CA ASN A 181 22.30 4.54 -25.08
C ASN A 181 20.82 4.84 -25.30
N GLU A 182 20.45 5.20 -26.52
CA GLU A 182 19.05 5.41 -26.92
C GLU A 182 18.22 4.13 -26.82
N ILE A 183 18.78 2.98 -27.22
CA ILE A 183 18.14 1.66 -27.02
C ILE A 183 17.88 1.44 -25.52
N SER A 184 18.90 1.67 -24.68
CA SER A 184 18.80 1.45 -23.24
C SER A 184 17.74 2.33 -22.59
N ARG A 185 17.71 3.62 -22.94
CA ARG A 185 16.71 4.58 -22.47
C ARG A 185 15.29 4.13 -22.82
N ARG A 186 15.05 3.70 -24.06
CA ARG A 186 13.72 3.22 -24.51
C ARG A 186 13.27 1.94 -23.78
N LEU A 187 14.19 1.02 -23.50
CA LEU A 187 13.90 -0.19 -22.74
C LEU A 187 13.51 0.13 -21.29
N ILE A 188 14.26 1.01 -20.63
CA ILE A 188 13.95 1.50 -19.27
C ILE A 188 12.59 2.18 -19.26
N GLU A 189 12.35 3.13 -20.16
CA GLU A 189 11.07 3.85 -20.24
C GLU A 189 9.89 2.91 -20.43
N ARG A 190 10.01 1.92 -21.32
CA ARG A 190 8.96 0.93 -21.54
C ARG A 190 8.72 0.08 -20.30
N GLU A 191 9.77 -0.35 -19.61
CA GLU A 191 9.63 -1.13 -18.38
C GLU A 191 8.95 -0.30 -17.28
N VAL A 192 9.33 0.97 -17.12
CA VAL A 192 8.67 1.91 -16.19
C VAL A 192 7.20 2.10 -16.53
N GLN A 193 6.84 2.25 -17.82
CA GLN A 193 5.43 2.34 -18.23
C GLN A 193 4.63 1.09 -17.85
N LYS A 194 5.21 -0.11 -17.99
CA LYS A 194 4.58 -1.36 -17.50
C LYS A 194 4.40 -1.33 -16.00
N ARG A 195 5.44 -0.93 -15.24
CA ARG A 195 5.40 -0.84 -13.77
C ARG A 195 4.30 0.11 -13.28
N VAL A 196 4.18 1.29 -13.91
CA VAL A 196 3.12 2.28 -13.61
C VAL A 196 1.74 1.71 -13.95
N TRP A 197 1.54 1.15 -15.14
CA TRP A 197 0.25 0.58 -15.54
C TRP A 197 -0.22 -0.52 -14.58
N TRP A 198 0.69 -1.43 -14.20
CA TRP A 198 0.36 -2.49 -13.26
C TRP A 198 0.19 -2.01 -11.83
N PHE A 199 0.80 -0.88 -11.44
CA PHE A 199 0.46 -0.23 -10.17
C PHE A 199 -1.01 0.20 -10.16
N LEU A 200 -1.48 0.85 -11.23
CA LEU A 200 -2.87 1.29 -11.34
C LEU A 200 -3.84 0.10 -11.36
N ILE A 201 -3.52 -0.98 -12.07
CA ILE A 201 -4.30 -2.24 -12.03
C ILE A 201 -4.42 -2.75 -10.60
N ARG A 202 -3.32 -2.81 -9.84
CA ARG A 202 -3.36 -3.28 -8.45
C ARG A 202 -4.26 -2.40 -7.58
N GLN A 203 -4.16 -1.07 -7.70
CA GLN A 203 -4.98 -0.15 -6.91
C GLN A 203 -6.47 -0.22 -7.27
N ASP A 204 -6.81 -0.46 -8.53
CA ASP A 204 -8.20 -0.62 -8.97
C ASP A 204 -8.76 -2.00 -8.55
N TRP A 205 -8.06 -3.08 -8.87
CA TRP A 205 -8.59 -4.44 -8.68
C TRP A 205 -8.57 -4.93 -7.24
N LEU A 206 -7.61 -4.51 -6.41
CA LEU A 206 -7.58 -4.93 -5.01
C LEU A 206 -8.67 -4.26 -4.16
N GLN A 207 -9.33 -3.23 -4.68
CA GLN A 207 -10.45 -2.54 -4.02
C GLN A 207 -11.82 -3.11 -4.37
N ILE A 208 -11.90 -3.99 -5.39
CA ILE A 208 -13.16 -4.61 -5.84
C ILE A 208 -14.01 -5.17 -4.68
N PRO A 209 -13.46 -5.91 -3.70
CA PRO A 209 -14.27 -6.52 -2.64
C PRO A 209 -14.83 -5.51 -1.62
N PHE A 210 -14.46 -4.23 -1.74
CA PHE A 210 -14.93 -3.13 -0.90
C PHE A 210 -15.86 -2.20 -1.65
N LEU A 211 -15.61 -1.98 -2.95
CA LEU A 211 -16.36 -1.03 -3.78
C LEU A 211 -17.37 -1.72 -4.72
N ASN A 212 -17.28 -3.04 -4.90
CA ASN A 212 -18.05 -3.83 -5.87
C ASN A 212 -18.02 -3.28 -7.30
N THR A 213 -16.96 -2.53 -7.65
CA THR A 213 -16.74 -1.92 -8.96
C THR A 213 -15.24 -1.83 -9.26
N TYR A 214 -14.91 -1.62 -10.53
CA TYR A 214 -13.55 -1.40 -11.02
C TYR A 214 -13.60 -0.62 -12.34
N THR A 215 -12.53 0.09 -12.66
CA THR A 215 -12.45 0.97 -13.83
C THR A 215 -11.68 0.34 -14.99
N ILE A 216 -10.68 -0.51 -14.70
CA ILE A 216 -9.82 -1.14 -15.69
C ILE A 216 -10.36 -2.52 -16.01
N HIS A 217 -10.99 -2.69 -17.17
CA HIS A 217 -11.48 -4.00 -17.60
C HIS A 217 -10.37 -4.84 -18.25
N ALA A 218 -10.25 -6.11 -17.86
CA ALA A 218 -9.17 -6.99 -18.31
C ALA A 218 -9.10 -7.22 -19.84
N THR A 219 -10.23 -7.09 -20.54
CA THR A 219 -10.29 -7.22 -22.01
C THR A 219 -9.94 -5.93 -22.76
N GLN A 220 -9.70 -4.82 -22.04
CA GLN A 220 -9.52 -3.49 -22.62
C GLN A 220 -8.07 -2.99 -22.60
N PHE A 221 -7.12 -3.84 -22.20
CA PHE A 221 -5.69 -3.52 -22.23
C PHE A 221 -4.87 -4.74 -22.71
N ASN A 222 -3.67 -4.49 -23.23
CA ASN A 222 -2.75 -5.55 -23.69
C ASN A 222 -1.31 -5.38 -23.18
N THR A 223 -1.10 -4.47 -22.23
CA THR A 223 0.19 -4.24 -21.58
C THR A 223 0.58 -5.44 -20.71
N PRO A 224 1.72 -6.11 -20.97
CA PRO A 224 2.14 -7.28 -20.21
C PRO A 224 2.60 -6.88 -18.80
N MET A 225 2.70 -7.86 -17.90
CA MET A 225 3.29 -7.65 -16.57
C MET A 225 4.73 -7.10 -16.69
N PRO A 226 5.19 -6.30 -15.71
CA PRO A 226 6.58 -5.85 -15.68
C PRO A 226 7.54 -7.03 -15.56
N ASN A 227 8.71 -6.94 -16.17
CA ASN A 227 9.75 -7.95 -16.04
C ASN A 227 10.34 -7.91 -14.63
N LEU A 228 10.72 -9.09 -14.12
CA LEU A 228 11.62 -9.17 -12.97
C LEU A 228 13.02 -8.84 -13.47
N CYS A 229 13.50 -7.63 -13.21
CA CYS A 229 14.83 -7.17 -13.64
C CYS A 229 15.49 -6.32 -12.56
N HIS A 230 16.82 -6.28 -12.57
CA HIS A 230 17.58 -5.33 -11.74
C HIS A 230 17.37 -3.90 -12.27
N ASP A 231 17.51 -2.92 -11.39
CA ASP A 231 17.36 -1.50 -11.77
C ASP A 231 18.68 -0.86 -12.22
N ASN A 232 19.85 -1.43 -11.88
CA ASN A 232 21.10 -0.91 -12.43
C ASN A 232 21.12 -1.13 -13.95
N PRO A 233 21.26 -0.09 -14.79
CA PRO A 233 21.21 -0.25 -16.26
C PRO A 233 22.17 -1.30 -16.83
N LYS A 234 23.33 -1.50 -16.18
CA LYS A 234 24.34 -2.48 -16.60
C LYS A 234 23.90 -3.93 -16.40
N ASP A 235 23.07 -4.17 -15.39
CA ASP A 235 22.54 -5.49 -15.03
C ASP A 235 21.14 -5.70 -15.61
N MET A 236 20.40 -4.61 -15.82
CA MET A 236 19.06 -4.58 -16.39
C MET A 236 19.06 -4.93 -17.88
N ILE A 237 20.10 -4.54 -18.62
CA ILE A 237 20.13 -4.59 -20.08
C ILE A 237 21.37 -5.31 -20.58
N ARG A 238 21.16 -6.31 -21.45
CA ARG A 238 22.22 -7.02 -22.16
C ARG A 238 21.81 -7.23 -23.60
N ASP A 239 22.73 -6.97 -24.53
CA ASP A 239 22.54 -7.16 -25.97
C ASP A 239 21.26 -6.49 -26.51
N GLY A 240 20.95 -5.29 -26.02
CA GLY A 240 19.79 -4.51 -26.45
C GLY A 240 18.43 -5.07 -26.00
N SER A 241 18.40 -5.88 -24.94
CA SER A 241 17.17 -6.45 -24.35
C SER A 241 17.19 -6.39 -22.82
N ILE A 242 16.01 -6.40 -22.19
CA ILE A 242 15.88 -6.53 -20.73
C ILE A 242 16.33 -7.93 -20.31
N VAL A 243 17.14 -8.02 -19.26
CA VAL A 243 17.55 -9.28 -18.64
C VAL A 243 16.54 -9.67 -17.57
N GLU A 244 15.57 -10.50 -17.97
CA GLU A 244 14.61 -11.08 -17.03
C GLU A 244 15.28 -12.08 -16.10
N GLN A 245 14.98 -11.98 -14.81
CA GLN A 245 15.51 -12.80 -13.73
C GLN A 245 14.54 -13.92 -13.38
N ASP A 246 15.09 -14.99 -12.82
CA ASP A 246 14.27 -16.05 -12.22
C ASP A 246 13.46 -15.52 -11.03
N VAL A 247 12.30 -16.12 -10.77
CA VAL A 247 11.40 -15.71 -9.68
C VAL A 247 12.07 -15.74 -8.31
N ASP A 248 13.06 -16.62 -8.09
CA ASP A 248 13.78 -16.75 -6.82
C ASP A 248 14.99 -15.80 -6.73
N THR A 249 15.26 -14.99 -7.77
CA THR A 249 16.23 -13.89 -7.72
C THR A 249 15.56 -12.61 -7.24
N PHE A 250 16.10 -12.01 -6.18
CA PHE A 250 15.55 -10.76 -5.68
C PHE A 250 15.72 -9.62 -6.69
N THR A 251 14.62 -8.93 -6.97
CA THR A 251 14.57 -7.68 -7.71
C THR A 251 13.65 -6.70 -6.97
N GLN A 252 13.78 -5.40 -7.24
CA GLN A 252 12.88 -4.40 -6.65
C GLN A 252 11.40 -4.66 -7.03
N SER A 253 11.16 -5.31 -8.18
CA SER A 253 9.83 -5.73 -8.64
C SER A 253 9.23 -6.90 -7.86
N SER A 254 10.03 -7.71 -7.15
CA SER A 254 9.60 -9.01 -6.59
C SER A 254 8.39 -8.90 -5.68
N TYR A 255 8.31 -7.87 -4.82
CA TYR A 255 7.15 -7.63 -3.95
C TYR A 255 5.87 -7.32 -4.75
N THR A 256 5.96 -6.41 -5.72
CA THR A 256 4.82 -5.98 -6.54
C THR A 256 4.36 -7.06 -7.52
N SER A 257 5.27 -7.93 -7.98
CA SER A 257 4.96 -9.04 -8.89
C SER A 257 3.98 -10.05 -8.26
N VAL A 258 4.20 -10.42 -7.00
CA VAL A 258 3.25 -11.27 -6.25
C VAL A 258 1.86 -10.60 -6.18
N HIS A 259 1.82 -9.29 -5.90
CA HIS A 259 0.56 -8.54 -5.85
C HIS A 259 -0.13 -8.41 -7.22
N ASN A 260 0.61 -8.40 -8.34
CA ASN A 260 0.02 -8.45 -9.67
C ASN A 260 -0.80 -9.73 -9.86
N HIS A 261 -0.25 -10.89 -9.48
CA HIS A 261 -0.97 -12.16 -9.56
C HIS A 261 -2.20 -12.21 -8.64
N ILE A 262 -2.09 -11.65 -7.43
CA ILE A 262 -3.22 -11.52 -6.50
C ILE A 262 -4.32 -10.65 -7.13
N SER A 263 -3.96 -9.50 -7.72
CA SER A 263 -4.95 -8.59 -8.33
C SER A 263 -5.75 -9.26 -9.44
N VAL A 264 -5.08 -10.06 -10.29
CA VAL A 264 -5.73 -10.87 -11.33
C VAL A 264 -6.71 -11.87 -10.72
N LEU A 265 -6.34 -12.52 -9.61
CA LEU A 265 -7.23 -13.46 -8.91
C LEU A 265 -8.46 -12.76 -8.34
N ILE A 266 -8.30 -11.60 -7.70
CA ILE A 266 -9.43 -10.84 -7.15
C ILE A 266 -10.41 -10.42 -8.26
N TRP A 267 -9.90 -9.89 -9.38
CA TRP A 267 -10.74 -9.57 -10.54
C TRP A 267 -11.46 -10.80 -11.09
N LYS A 268 -10.76 -11.92 -11.32
CA LYS A 268 -11.38 -13.17 -11.81
C LYS A 268 -12.45 -13.69 -10.87
N THR A 269 -12.22 -13.60 -9.56
CA THR A 269 -13.19 -14.03 -8.55
C THR A 269 -14.45 -13.19 -8.69
N GLN A 270 -14.31 -11.86 -8.75
CA GLN A 270 -15.46 -10.98 -8.97
C GLN A 270 -16.22 -11.30 -10.26
N ASP A 271 -15.51 -11.52 -11.36
CA ASP A 271 -16.13 -11.84 -12.66
C ASP A 271 -16.96 -13.13 -12.60
N ARG A 272 -16.46 -14.17 -11.92
CA ARG A 272 -17.19 -15.42 -11.68
C ARG A 272 -18.42 -15.20 -10.79
N LEU A 273 -18.28 -14.45 -9.70
CA LEU A 273 -19.39 -14.11 -8.80
C LEU A 273 -20.47 -13.29 -9.52
N CYS A 274 -20.09 -12.30 -10.33
CA CYS A 274 -21.01 -11.52 -11.16
C CYS A 274 -21.74 -12.40 -12.18
N SER A 275 -21.05 -13.36 -12.80
CA SER A 275 -21.63 -14.28 -13.79
C SER A 275 -22.69 -15.20 -13.19
N LEU A 276 -22.59 -15.53 -11.90
CA LEU A 276 -23.63 -16.29 -11.18
C LEU A 276 -24.86 -15.42 -10.89
N GLY A 277 -24.69 -14.12 -10.67
CA GLY A 277 -25.78 -13.20 -10.35
C GLY A 277 -26.28 -13.33 -8.89
N HIS A 278 -27.36 -12.62 -8.56
CA HIS A 278 -27.83 -12.52 -7.18
C HIS A 278 -28.16 -13.88 -6.57
N PRO A 279 -27.73 -14.19 -5.33
CA PRO A 279 -28.00 -15.47 -4.69
C PRO A 279 -29.50 -15.78 -4.58
N SER A 280 -30.35 -14.79 -4.30
CA SER A 280 -31.80 -14.99 -4.19
C SER A 280 -32.49 -15.40 -5.50
N LYS A 281 -31.85 -15.18 -6.65
CA LYS A 281 -32.39 -15.55 -7.98
C LYS A 281 -32.00 -16.97 -8.39
N MET A 282 -31.25 -17.70 -7.55
CA MET A 282 -30.75 -19.03 -7.85
C MET A 282 -31.14 -20.04 -6.78
N VAL A 283 -31.47 -21.26 -7.20
CA VAL A 283 -31.53 -22.41 -6.28
C VAL A 283 -30.12 -22.65 -5.73
N ASP A 284 -30.03 -22.74 -4.40
CA ASP A 284 -28.80 -22.86 -3.61
C ASP A 284 -27.76 -21.75 -3.88
N GLY A 285 -28.24 -20.53 -4.20
CA GLY A 285 -27.38 -19.43 -4.60
C GLY A 285 -26.20 -19.18 -3.66
N LEU A 286 -26.45 -19.06 -2.35
CA LEU A 286 -25.38 -18.85 -1.35
C LEU A 286 -24.31 -19.96 -1.37
N ARG A 287 -24.70 -21.21 -1.60
CA ARG A 287 -23.76 -22.34 -1.66
C ARG A 287 -22.89 -22.28 -2.92
N LYS A 288 -23.48 -21.94 -4.06
CA LYS A 288 -22.72 -21.77 -5.32
C LYS A 288 -21.72 -20.62 -5.25
N LEU A 289 -22.13 -19.50 -4.64
CA LEU A 289 -21.21 -18.39 -4.40
C LEU A 289 -20.08 -18.79 -3.47
N TYR A 290 -20.39 -19.59 -2.45
CA TYR A 290 -19.39 -20.11 -1.55
C TYR A 290 -18.39 -21.05 -2.25
N GLU A 291 -18.83 -21.89 -3.18
CA GLU A 291 -17.94 -22.72 -4.01
C GLU A 291 -16.91 -21.88 -4.76
N GLU A 292 -17.32 -20.74 -5.35
CA GLU A 292 -16.40 -19.80 -6.01
C GLU A 292 -15.39 -19.16 -5.04
N VAL A 293 -15.81 -18.89 -3.80
CA VAL A 293 -14.93 -18.42 -2.72
C VAL A 293 -13.89 -19.50 -2.36
N ILE A 294 -14.29 -20.77 -2.27
CA ILE A 294 -13.36 -21.89 -2.01
C ILE A 294 -12.37 -22.08 -3.18
N ILE A 295 -12.83 -21.92 -4.42
CA ILE A 295 -11.95 -21.94 -5.58
C ILE A 295 -10.91 -20.83 -5.47
N ALA A 296 -11.34 -19.60 -5.16
CA ALA A 296 -10.46 -18.46 -5.00
C ALA A 296 -9.45 -18.63 -3.85
N ASP A 297 -9.86 -19.20 -2.71
CA ASP A 297 -8.96 -19.58 -1.60
C ASP A 297 -7.87 -20.55 -2.06
N SER A 298 -8.24 -21.60 -2.80
CA SER A 298 -7.30 -22.59 -3.34
C SER A 298 -6.33 -21.96 -4.35
N GLU A 299 -6.82 -21.06 -5.22
CA GLU A 299 -5.99 -20.29 -6.14
C GLU A 299 -5.01 -19.36 -5.41
N LEU A 300 -5.47 -18.69 -4.34
CA LEU A 300 -4.61 -17.84 -3.51
C LEU A 300 -3.52 -18.67 -2.82
N LYS A 301 -3.84 -19.86 -2.30
CA LYS A 301 -2.85 -20.81 -1.76
C LYS A 301 -1.83 -21.25 -2.81
N LYS A 302 -2.20 -21.37 -4.09
CA LYS A 302 -1.25 -21.67 -5.19
C LYS A 302 -0.30 -20.51 -5.45
N ILE A 303 -0.79 -19.26 -5.46
CA ILE A 303 0.08 -18.07 -5.54
C ILE A 303 1.06 -18.10 -4.37
N MET A 304 0.55 -18.41 -3.17
CA MET A 304 1.32 -18.45 -1.94
C MET A 304 2.46 -19.48 -1.97
N LYS A 305 2.26 -20.61 -2.65
CA LYS A 305 3.28 -21.65 -2.84
C LYS A 305 4.30 -21.32 -3.95
N ARG A 306 3.94 -20.44 -4.88
CA ARG A 306 4.76 -20.07 -6.06
C ARG A 306 5.49 -18.74 -5.92
N MET A 307 5.15 -17.93 -4.91
CA MET A 307 5.87 -16.67 -4.63
C MET A 307 7.35 -16.96 -4.37
N PRO A 308 8.29 -16.02 -4.63
CA PRO A 308 9.72 -16.23 -4.45
C PRO A 308 10.13 -16.92 -3.12
N VAL A 309 11.16 -17.77 -3.15
CA VAL A 309 11.64 -18.55 -1.99
C VAL A 309 11.92 -17.68 -0.77
N PHE A 310 12.48 -16.49 -0.97
CA PHE A 310 12.79 -15.54 0.09
C PHE A 310 11.54 -14.93 0.77
N TYR A 311 10.34 -15.12 0.23
CA TYR A 311 9.07 -14.82 0.91
C TYR A 311 8.40 -16.05 1.53
N ARG A 312 8.86 -17.26 1.23
CA ARG A 312 8.27 -18.51 1.75
C ARG A 312 9.06 -19.10 2.92
N GLU A 313 10.38 -19.02 2.86
CA GLU A 313 11.29 -19.78 3.72
C GLU A 313 12.21 -18.86 4.52
N ASP A 314 12.37 -19.15 5.81
CA ASP A 314 13.23 -18.35 6.70
C ASP A 314 14.73 -18.60 6.50
N ASN A 315 15.08 -19.72 5.87
CA ASN A 315 16.47 -20.15 5.65
C ASN A 315 17.06 -19.70 4.31
N ALA A 316 16.39 -18.79 3.58
CA ALA A 316 16.97 -18.22 2.37
C ALA A 316 18.32 -17.54 2.71
N ASN A 317 19.32 -17.68 1.85
CA ASN A 317 20.66 -17.15 2.12
C ASN A 317 20.59 -15.61 2.29
N LEU A 318 20.61 -15.15 3.53
CA LEU A 318 20.41 -13.74 3.88
C LEU A 318 21.60 -12.87 3.41
N ASP A 319 22.79 -13.45 3.23
CA ASP A 319 24.00 -12.70 2.89
C ASP A 319 23.95 -12.05 1.49
N VAL A 320 23.05 -12.51 0.61
CA VAL A 320 22.85 -11.98 -0.75
C VAL A 320 21.53 -11.22 -0.92
N LEU A 321 20.71 -11.16 0.13
CA LEU A 321 19.40 -10.52 0.11
C LEU A 321 19.47 -9.13 0.75
N PRO A 322 18.54 -8.22 0.41
CA PRO A 322 18.48 -6.94 1.09
C PRO A 322 18.22 -7.09 2.59
N PRO A 323 18.71 -6.15 3.42
CA PRO A 323 18.57 -6.23 4.88
C PRO A 323 17.11 -6.23 5.36
N HIS A 324 16.19 -5.69 4.55
CA HIS A 324 14.76 -5.62 4.84
C HIS A 324 13.95 -6.86 4.42
N ILE A 325 14.59 -7.93 3.93
CA ILE A 325 13.87 -9.07 3.34
C ILE A 325 12.99 -9.81 4.35
N THR A 326 13.43 -9.91 5.61
CA THR A 326 12.66 -10.55 6.69
C THR A 326 11.37 -9.79 6.95
N GLN A 327 11.43 -8.46 7.01
CA GLN A 327 10.27 -7.60 7.20
C GLN A 327 9.34 -7.64 5.98
N GLN A 328 9.89 -7.62 4.76
CA GLN A 328 9.10 -7.82 3.53
C GLN A 328 8.35 -9.16 3.53
N ARG A 329 8.99 -10.24 3.98
CA ARG A 329 8.37 -11.56 4.12
C ARG A 329 7.17 -11.52 5.06
N ARG A 330 7.31 -10.87 6.23
CA ARG A 330 6.22 -10.78 7.22
C ARG A 330 5.08 -9.90 6.74
N VAL A 331 5.35 -8.75 6.13
CA VAL A 331 4.29 -7.89 5.56
C VAL A 331 3.63 -8.52 4.32
N MET A 332 4.35 -9.33 3.53
CA MET A 332 3.76 -10.15 2.47
C MET A 332 2.79 -11.19 3.04
N LEU A 333 3.16 -11.89 4.12
CA LEU A 333 2.26 -12.84 4.79
C LEU A 333 1.01 -12.14 5.35
N LEU A 334 1.18 -10.97 5.96
CA LEU A 334 0.08 -10.13 6.43
C LEU A 334 -0.83 -9.68 5.27
N SER A 335 -0.25 -9.29 4.13
CA SER A 335 -1.01 -8.96 2.92
C SER A 335 -1.78 -10.17 2.40
N MET A 336 -1.18 -11.37 2.38
CA MET A 336 -1.86 -12.60 2.00
C MET A 336 -3.03 -12.91 2.94
N CYS A 337 -2.82 -12.81 4.26
CA CYS A 337 -3.89 -12.94 5.25
C CYS A 337 -5.07 -12.04 4.89
N HIS A 338 -4.82 -10.74 4.68
CA HIS A 338 -5.87 -9.81 4.30
C HIS A 338 -6.61 -10.25 3.04
N LYS A 339 -5.94 -10.82 2.03
CA LYS A 339 -6.61 -11.31 0.80
C LYS A 339 -7.47 -12.55 1.05
N PHE A 340 -7.09 -13.47 1.95
CA PHE A 340 -7.99 -14.54 2.40
C PHE A 340 -9.24 -13.97 3.08
N LEU A 341 -9.06 -13.04 4.02
CA LEU A 341 -10.18 -12.38 4.71
C LEU A 341 -11.11 -11.67 3.71
N THR A 342 -10.52 -11.02 2.71
CA THR A 342 -11.25 -10.31 1.66
C THR A 342 -12.07 -11.24 0.77
N ILE A 343 -11.47 -12.33 0.28
CA ILE A 343 -12.18 -13.34 -0.56
C ILE A 343 -13.35 -13.96 0.22
N HIS A 344 -13.14 -14.21 1.51
CA HIS A 344 -14.14 -14.82 2.39
C HIS A 344 -15.11 -13.82 3.05
N ARG A 345 -15.02 -12.51 2.75
CA ARG A 345 -15.68 -11.45 3.52
C ARG A 345 -17.16 -11.71 3.82
N HIS A 346 -17.93 -12.13 2.82
CA HIS A 346 -19.37 -12.40 2.95
C HIS A 346 -19.70 -13.66 3.77
N PHE A 347 -18.73 -14.56 3.97
CA PHE A 347 -18.91 -15.84 4.66
C PHE A 347 -18.19 -15.90 6.01
N GLN A 348 -17.51 -14.82 6.46
CA GLN A 348 -16.83 -14.78 7.75
C GLN A 348 -17.79 -15.01 8.91
N VAL A 349 -18.80 -14.15 9.08
CA VAL A 349 -19.80 -14.30 10.15
C VAL A 349 -20.68 -15.55 9.94
N PRO A 350 -21.21 -15.85 8.73
CA PRO A 350 -21.97 -17.07 8.49
C PRO A 350 -21.24 -18.36 8.86
N SER A 351 -19.90 -18.40 8.77
CA SER A 351 -19.11 -19.60 9.09
C SER A 351 -19.12 -20.04 10.55
N PHE A 352 -19.58 -19.18 11.46
CA PHE A 352 -19.80 -19.53 12.86
C PHE A 352 -21.20 -20.10 13.13
N LYS A 353 -22.16 -19.90 12.22
CA LYS A 353 -23.56 -20.29 12.41
C LYS A 353 -23.98 -21.48 11.55
N ASP A 354 -23.44 -21.58 10.34
CA ASP A 354 -23.77 -22.65 9.40
C ASP A 354 -22.53 -23.53 9.12
N PRO A 355 -22.56 -24.83 9.48
CA PRO A 355 -21.48 -25.77 9.19
C PRO A 355 -21.07 -25.84 7.72
N TRP A 356 -21.96 -25.52 6.78
CA TRP A 356 -21.65 -25.49 5.35
C TRP A 356 -20.55 -24.48 5.02
N PHE A 357 -20.49 -23.36 5.76
CA PHE A 357 -19.51 -22.29 5.55
C PHE A 357 -18.28 -22.40 6.47
N SER A 358 -18.19 -23.45 7.30
CA SER A 358 -17.18 -23.61 8.37
C SER A 358 -15.73 -23.57 7.90
N PHE A 359 -15.44 -23.95 6.65
CA PHE A 359 -14.07 -23.84 6.11
C PHE A 359 -13.54 -22.40 6.12
N THR A 360 -14.41 -21.39 6.02
CA THR A 360 -14.02 -19.98 6.10
C THR A 360 -13.31 -19.67 7.41
N LYS A 361 -13.91 -20.00 8.57
CA LYS A 361 -13.26 -19.75 9.87
C LYS A 361 -11.94 -20.50 9.99
N ILE A 362 -11.87 -21.75 9.53
CA ILE A 362 -10.64 -22.54 9.53
C ILE A 362 -9.54 -21.85 8.71
N SER A 363 -9.84 -21.42 7.48
CA SER A 363 -8.85 -20.80 6.58
C SER A 363 -8.40 -19.42 7.10
N CYS A 364 -9.36 -18.56 7.45
CA CYS A 364 -9.12 -17.18 7.84
C CYS A 364 -8.45 -17.04 9.21
N LEU A 365 -8.95 -17.74 10.24
CA LEU A 365 -8.42 -17.60 11.60
C LEU A 365 -7.01 -18.16 11.71
N SER A 366 -6.74 -19.30 11.05
CA SER A 366 -5.40 -19.91 11.03
C SER A 366 -4.34 -18.96 10.49
N ILE A 367 -4.63 -18.27 9.37
CA ILE A 367 -3.66 -17.34 8.77
C ILE A 367 -3.62 -16.00 9.51
N ALA A 368 -4.74 -15.50 10.05
CA ALA A 368 -4.78 -14.29 10.87
C ALA A 368 -3.90 -14.45 12.11
N ARG A 369 -4.06 -15.55 12.85
CA ARG A 369 -3.22 -15.90 13.99
C ARG A 369 -1.74 -15.93 13.63
N ARG A 370 -1.39 -16.70 12.59
CA ARG A 370 0.00 -16.85 12.15
C ARG A 370 0.61 -15.51 11.74
N CYS A 371 -0.08 -14.71 10.93
CA CYS A 371 0.50 -13.48 10.40
C CYS A 371 0.77 -12.43 11.50
N LEU A 372 -0.09 -12.34 12.53
CA LEU A 372 0.12 -11.44 13.66
C LEU A 372 1.28 -11.92 14.53
N GLN A 373 1.36 -13.21 14.84
CA GLN A 373 2.48 -13.81 15.58
C GLN A 373 3.82 -13.53 14.90
N GLU A 374 3.89 -13.80 13.59
CA GLU A 374 5.09 -13.60 12.80
C GLU A 374 5.48 -12.12 12.69
N LEU A 375 4.49 -11.21 12.58
CA LEU A 375 4.74 -9.78 12.55
C LEU A 375 5.27 -9.26 13.90
N PHE A 376 4.68 -9.69 15.02
CA PHE A 376 5.11 -9.27 16.36
C PHE A 376 6.42 -9.92 16.81
N SER A 377 6.86 -10.99 16.13
CA SER A 377 8.18 -11.58 16.35
C SER A 377 9.34 -10.77 15.74
N LEU A 378 9.04 -9.76 14.91
CA LEU A 378 10.06 -8.93 14.30
C LEU A 378 10.84 -8.13 15.36
N PRO A 379 12.17 -7.96 15.17
CA PRO A 379 12.96 -7.10 16.04
C PRO A 379 12.56 -5.63 15.88
N ASN A 380 12.78 -4.83 16.93
CA ASN A 380 12.61 -3.39 16.87
C ASN A 380 13.81 -2.73 16.18
N ASP A 381 13.81 -2.72 14.85
CA ASP A 381 14.83 -2.10 14.00
C ASP A 381 14.23 -1.10 12.98
N GLU A 382 15.10 -0.49 12.16
CA GLU A 382 14.69 0.50 11.16
C GLU A 382 13.71 -0.04 10.11
N TYR A 383 13.86 -1.30 9.70
CA TYR A 383 13.02 -1.88 8.66
C TYR A 383 11.67 -2.32 9.22
N THR A 384 11.64 -2.76 10.48
CA THR A 384 10.40 -3.04 11.21
C THR A 384 9.61 -1.74 11.38
N TRP A 385 10.28 -0.63 11.69
CA TRP A 385 9.63 0.68 11.71
C TRP A 385 9.02 1.07 10.37
N ILE A 386 9.76 0.87 9.27
CA ILE A 386 9.27 1.14 7.92
C ILE A 386 7.98 0.36 7.66
N VAL A 387 7.96 -0.96 7.89
CA VAL A 387 6.75 -1.76 7.61
C VAL A 387 5.58 -1.40 8.52
N ARG A 388 5.82 -1.01 9.77
CA ARG A 388 4.77 -0.53 10.69
C ARG A 388 4.19 0.82 10.27
N SER A 389 5.00 1.66 9.63
CA SER A 389 4.58 2.97 9.11
C SER A 389 3.76 2.91 7.81
N MET A 390 3.71 1.74 7.14
CA MET A 390 2.90 1.55 5.94
C MET A 390 1.41 1.56 6.29
N TRP A 391 0.62 2.36 5.56
CA TRP A 391 -0.83 2.42 5.74
C TRP A 391 -1.49 1.03 5.56
N THR A 392 -1.00 0.23 4.61
CA THR A 392 -1.52 -1.12 4.37
C THR A 392 -1.30 -2.05 5.55
N THR A 393 -0.19 -1.92 6.27
CA THR A 393 0.11 -2.75 7.45
C THR A 393 -0.93 -2.49 8.53
N SER A 394 -1.24 -1.21 8.80
CA SER A 394 -2.28 -0.84 9.75
C SER A 394 -3.64 -1.42 9.36
N THR A 395 -4.07 -1.24 8.11
CA THR A 395 -5.33 -1.80 7.61
C THR A 395 -5.39 -3.33 7.75
N HIS A 396 -4.32 -4.03 7.35
CA HIS A 396 -4.30 -5.49 7.39
C HIS A 396 -4.26 -6.03 8.83
N MET A 397 -3.55 -5.35 9.75
CA MET A 397 -3.52 -5.70 11.17
C MET A 397 -4.90 -5.58 11.81
N VAL A 398 -5.63 -4.51 11.54
CA VAL A 398 -7.01 -4.32 12.01
C VAL A 398 -7.91 -5.44 11.49
N ALA A 399 -7.86 -5.75 10.19
CA ALA A 399 -8.67 -6.82 9.60
C ALA A 399 -8.38 -8.19 10.24
N ALA A 400 -7.10 -8.51 10.49
CA ALA A 400 -6.71 -9.75 11.16
C ALA A 400 -7.21 -9.81 12.61
N ALA A 401 -7.02 -8.74 13.38
CA ALA A 401 -7.48 -8.67 14.77
C ALA A 401 -9.01 -8.77 14.89
N VAL A 402 -9.76 -8.05 14.05
CA VAL A 402 -11.22 -8.15 13.98
C VAL A 402 -11.67 -9.56 13.64
N SER A 403 -11.00 -10.21 12.69
CA SER A 403 -11.33 -11.58 12.30
C SER A 403 -11.12 -12.58 13.45
N LEU A 404 -10.06 -12.41 14.26
CA LEU A 404 -9.87 -13.22 15.46
C LEU A 404 -10.96 -12.97 16.50
N MET A 405 -11.36 -11.71 16.71
CA MET A 405 -12.44 -11.38 17.66
C MET A 405 -13.80 -11.91 17.22
N PHE A 406 -14.06 -12.09 15.93
CA PHE A 406 -15.28 -12.76 15.45
C PHE A 406 -15.42 -14.18 15.98
N GLU A 407 -14.32 -14.89 16.22
CA GLU A 407 -14.39 -16.20 16.85
C GLU A 407 -14.93 -16.12 18.28
N GLU A 408 -14.47 -15.14 19.05
CA GLU A 408 -14.98 -14.95 20.41
C GLU A 408 -16.43 -14.46 20.44
N LEU A 409 -16.82 -13.59 19.49
CA LEU A 409 -18.12 -12.95 19.45
C LEU A 409 -19.25 -13.85 18.90
N PHE A 410 -18.92 -14.77 17.99
CA PHE A 410 -19.93 -15.54 17.25
C PHE A 410 -19.90 -17.05 17.49
N THR A 411 -18.92 -17.58 18.24
CA THR A 411 -18.94 -18.99 18.65
C THR A 411 -20.00 -19.20 19.72
N GLU A 412 -20.88 -20.20 19.53
CA GLU A 412 -21.98 -20.49 20.46
C GLU A 412 -21.48 -21.03 21.81
N GLU A 413 -22.25 -20.79 22.87
CA GLU A 413 -21.93 -21.32 24.21
C GLU A 413 -21.86 -22.86 24.18
N GLY A 414 -20.71 -23.40 24.55
CA GLY A 414 -20.46 -24.85 24.58
C GLY A 414 -19.77 -25.41 23.33
N GLU A 415 -19.59 -24.62 22.27
CA GLU A 415 -18.72 -24.99 21.15
C GLU A 415 -17.24 -24.70 21.46
N SER A 416 -16.35 -25.54 20.92
CA SER A 416 -14.90 -25.31 21.03
C SER A 416 -14.47 -24.27 20.01
N MET A 417 -13.75 -23.25 20.47
CA MET A 417 -13.00 -22.32 19.63
C MET A 417 -11.83 -23.06 18.94
N ILE A 418 -11.46 -22.60 17.74
CA ILE A 418 -10.28 -23.03 17.00
C ILE A 418 -9.01 -22.49 17.67
N ILE A 419 -9.07 -21.25 18.16
CA ILE A 419 -7.96 -20.58 18.84
C ILE A 419 -8.35 -20.34 20.30
N ASP A 420 -7.40 -20.55 21.21
CA ASP A 420 -7.62 -20.29 22.62
C ASP A 420 -7.96 -18.80 22.85
N ARG A 421 -8.94 -18.55 23.71
CA ARG A 421 -9.42 -17.20 24.01
C ARG A 421 -8.31 -16.30 24.55
N GLY A 422 -7.44 -16.81 25.43
CA GLY A 422 -6.30 -16.07 25.96
C GLY A 422 -5.27 -15.73 24.88
N GLU A 423 -5.08 -16.63 23.92
CA GLU A 423 -4.25 -16.37 22.73
C GLU A 423 -4.85 -15.26 21.85
N ILE A 424 -6.16 -15.30 21.57
CA ILE A 424 -6.86 -14.23 20.83
C ILE A 424 -6.69 -12.88 21.55
N GLU A 425 -7.03 -12.82 22.84
CA GLU A 425 -6.97 -11.58 23.61
C GLU A 425 -5.54 -11.02 23.65
N SER A 426 -4.54 -11.88 23.82
CA SER A 426 -3.11 -11.48 23.76
C SER A 426 -2.73 -10.88 22.41
N LEU A 427 -3.08 -11.55 21.30
CA LEU A 427 -2.73 -11.09 19.96
C LEU A 427 -3.44 -9.77 19.60
N VAL A 428 -4.71 -9.64 19.97
CA VAL A 428 -5.52 -8.44 19.72
C VAL A 428 -4.98 -7.27 20.54
N ARG A 429 -4.61 -7.46 21.81
CA ARG A 429 -3.98 -6.40 22.63
C ARG A 429 -2.61 -6.00 22.12
N GLN A 430 -1.79 -6.95 21.66
CA GLN A 430 -0.52 -6.63 20.99
C GLN A 430 -0.74 -5.84 19.70
N CYS A 431 -1.79 -6.17 18.94
CA CYS A 431 -2.19 -5.42 17.75
C CYS A 431 -2.58 -3.97 18.10
N ALA A 432 -3.45 -3.77 19.09
CA ALA A 432 -3.85 -2.45 19.57
C ALA A 432 -2.65 -1.63 20.05
N HIS A 433 -1.75 -2.23 20.83
CA HIS A 433 -0.53 -1.58 21.28
C HIS A 433 0.35 -1.15 20.09
N SER A 434 0.58 -2.05 19.15
CA SER A 434 1.43 -1.79 17.98
C SER A 434 0.86 -0.69 17.06
N LEU A 435 -0.47 -0.64 16.89
CA LEU A 435 -1.16 0.45 16.19
C LEU A 435 -1.10 1.75 17.00
N GLY A 436 -1.23 1.66 18.33
CA GLY A 436 -1.14 2.78 19.27
C GLY A 436 0.14 3.60 19.11
N GLU A 437 1.27 2.92 18.90
CA GLU A 437 2.55 3.58 18.65
C GLU A 437 2.55 4.41 17.34
N MET A 438 1.70 4.06 16.38
CA MET A 438 1.58 4.75 15.08
C MET A 438 0.46 5.81 15.03
N CYS A 439 -0.38 5.93 16.06
CA CYS A 439 -1.52 6.86 16.08
C CYS A 439 -1.12 8.33 15.89
N GLY A 440 0.10 8.73 16.26
CA GLY A 440 0.58 10.10 16.06
C GLY A 440 0.68 10.51 14.59
N ARG A 441 0.80 9.55 13.67
CA ARG A 441 1.08 9.76 12.24
C ARG A 441 0.11 9.05 11.29
N SER A 442 -0.68 8.10 11.78
CA SER A 442 -1.61 7.33 10.96
C SER A 442 -3.03 7.39 11.50
N GLU A 443 -3.91 8.01 10.73
CA GLU A 443 -5.35 8.07 11.02
C GLU A 443 -6.00 6.68 10.92
N ILE A 444 -5.46 5.81 10.05
CA ILE A 444 -5.88 4.41 9.97
C ILE A 444 -5.55 3.68 11.27
N ALA A 445 -4.35 3.88 11.81
CA ALA A 445 -3.97 3.27 13.08
C ALA A 445 -4.85 3.78 14.23
N ARG A 446 -5.12 5.09 14.30
CA ARG A 446 -6.02 5.69 15.30
C ARG A 446 -7.42 5.07 15.28
N LYS A 447 -8.05 5.02 14.10
CA LYS A 447 -9.37 4.38 13.92
C LYS A 447 -9.31 2.89 14.23
N GLY A 448 -8.21 2.23 13.85
CA GLY A 448 -7.97 0.82 14.13
C GLY A 448 -7.93 0.49 15.61
N VAL A 449 -7.23 1.29 16.42
CA VAL A 449 -7.20 1.15 17.89
C VAL A 449 -8.59 1.32 18.47
N SER A 450 -9.32 2.37 18.10
CA SER A 450 -10.70 2.60 18.57
C SER A 450 -11.63 1.42 18.26
N ILE A 451 -11.56 0.85 17.04
CA ILE A 451 -12.33 -0.35 16.67
C ILE A 451 -11.95 -1.55 17.55
N ILE A 452 -10.65 -1.79 17.75
CA ILE A 452 -10.18 -2.95 18.51
C ILE A 452 -10.56 -2.83 19.98
N ASP A 453 -10.35 -1.66 20.59
CA ASP A 453 -10.68 -1.42 22.00
C ASP A 453 -12.19 -1.55 22.22
N SER A 454 -13.02 -1.03 21.30
CA SER A 454 -14.49 -1.20 21.37
C SER A 454 -14.92 -2.67 21.34
N LEU A 455 -14.26 -3.49 20.53
CA LEU A 455 -14.57 -4.92 20.43
C LEU A 455 -14.05 -5.70 21.64
N LEU A 456 -12.92 -5.30 22.22
CA LEU A 456 -12.42 -5.82 23.49
C LEU A 456 -13.38 -5.50 24.64
N ASP A 457 -13.88 -4.26 24.73
CA ASP A 457 -14.85 -3.87 25.75
C ASP A 457 -16.17 -4.62 25.59
N LEU A 458 -16.67 -4.75 24.34
CA LEU A 458 -17.88 -5.51 24.07
C LEU A 458 -17.75 -7.00 24.44
N THR A 459 -16.62 -7.63 24.10
CA THR A 459 -16.38 -9.03 24.49
C THR A 459 -16.31 -9.18 26.01
N GLN A 460 -15.73 -8.22 26.74
CA GLN A 460 -15.73 -8.22 28.21
C GLN A 460 -17.15 -8.04 28.78
N ASP A 461 -17.93 -7.11 28.26
CA ASP A 461 -19.31 -6.88 28.69
C ASP A 461 -20.20 -8.11 28.49
N LEU A 462 -20.06 -8.79 27.35
CA LEU A 462 -20.78 -10.05 27.06
C LEU A 462 -20.38 -11.18 28.03
N ARG A 463 -19.11 -11.22 28.47
CA ARG A 463 -18.66 -12.17 29.51
C ARG A 463 -19.30 -11.88 30.87
N HIS A 464 -19.55 -10.61 31.19
CA HIS A 464 -20.07 -10.19 32.50
C HIS A 464 -21.60 -10.13 32.57
N ASN A 465 -22.28 -9.81 31.47
CA ASN A 465 -23.73 -9.70 31.39
C ASN A 465 -24.30 -10.85 30.57
N ASN A 466 -24.85 -11.86 31.25
CA ASN A 466 -25.35 -13.12 30.72
C ASN A 466 -26.56 -13.06 29.74
N ALA A 467 -26.79 -11.96 29.00
CA ALA A 467 -27.78 -11.84 27.90
C ALA A 467 -27.76 -10.44 27.21
N GLY A 468 -26.60 -9.91 26.84
CA GLY A 468 -26.55 -8.73 25.96
C GLY A 468 -26.59 -9.13 24.49
N GLN A 469 -27.55 -8.64 23.71
CA GLN A 469 -27.54 -8.83 22.25
C GLN A 469 -26.36 -8.05 21.66
N PHE A 470 -25.53 -8.69 20.82
CA PHE A 470 -24.49 -8.03 20.05
C PHE A 470 -25.10 -6.91 19.21
N ASP A 471 -24.78 -5.65 19.54
CA ASP A 471 -25.25 -4.47 18.81
C ASP A 471 -24.09 -3.85 18.02
N LEU A 472 -24.08 -4.17 16.74
CA LEU A 472 -23.09 -3.70 15.79
C LEU A 472 -23.21 -2.19 15.56
N GLU A 473 -24.42 -1.62 15.59
CA GLU A 473 -24.67 -0.19 15.39
C GLU A 473 -24.04 0.64 16.52
N LYS A 474 -24.01 0.11 17.74
CA LYS A 474 -23.35 0.75 18.89
C LYS A 474 -21.84 0.92 18.68
N ILE A 475 -21.16 -0.11 18.15
CA ILE A 475 -19.72 -0.02 17.80
C ILE A 475 -19.49 1.01 16.71
N ILE A 476 -20.34 1.00 15.68
CA ILE A 476 -20.22 1.89 14.53
C ILE A 476 -20.40 3.34 14.93
N ARG A 477 -21.35 3.60 15.83
CA ARG A 477 -21.59 4.94 16.37
C ARG A 477 -20.42 5.43 17.19
N HIS A 478 -19.83 4.59 18.03
CA HIS A 478 -18.67 4.95 18.85
C HIS A 478 -17.45 5.33 17.99
N VAL A 479 -17.16 4.54 16.95
CA VAL A 479 -16.08 4.81 15.99
C VAL A 479 -16.34 6.09 15.17
N ARG A 480 -17.60 6.48 14.97
CA ARG A 480 -17.99 7.72 14.27
C ARG A 480 -17.87 8.97 15.15
N GLU A 481 -18.16 8.85 16.44
CA GLU A 481 -18.18 10.00 17.37
C GLU A 481 -16.75 10.50 17.72
N ASP A 482 -15.74 9.63 17.60
CA ASP A 482 -14.31 10.00 17.75
C ASP A 482 -13.68 10.65 16.49
N ALA A 483 -14.41 10.75 15.37
CA ALA A 483 -13.90 11.37 14.15
C ALA A 483 -14.11 12.91 14.19
N PRO A 484 -13.07 13.75 13.99
CA PRO A 484 -13.26 15.19 13.87
C PRO A 484 -14.20 15.50 12.71
N ALA A 485 -15.13 16.44 12.93
CA ALA A 485 -16.21 16.81 12.02
C ALA A 485 -15.69 17.45 10.72
N GLN A 486 -15.15 16.65 9.81
CA GLN A 486 -14.71 17.04 8.48
C GLN A 486 -14.45 15.79 7.61
N THR A 487 -15.49 15.01 7.32
CA THR A 487 -15.48 14.08 6.18
C THR A 487 -16.92 13.70 5.84
N HIS A 488 -17.51 14.43 4.89
CA HIS A 488 -18.77 14.04 4.26
C HIS A 488 -18.47 13.09 3.09
N LEU A 489 -18.21 11.82 3.40
CA LEU A 489 -18.50 10.69 2.53
C LEU A 489 -18.56 9.41 3.36
N GLN A 490 -19.75 8.82 3.32
CA GLN A 490 -20.15 7.62 4.04
C GLN A 490 -19.30 6.42 3.61
N MET A 491 -18.48 5.91 4.53
CA MET A 491 -18.49 4.46 4.76
C MET A 491 -19.62 4.20 5.75
N ASP A 492 -20.78 3.81 5.22
CA ASP A 492 -21.82 3.21 6.05
C ASP A 492 -21.35 1.84 6.53
N LEU A 493 -20.61 1.85 7.64
CA LEU A 493 -20.56 0.69 8.51
C LEU A 493 -21.95 0.39 9.09
N ALA A 494 -22.89 1.36 9.07
CA ALA A 494 -24.23 1.31 9.67
C ALA A 494 -25.33 0.60 8.87
N GLU A 495 -24.99 -0.24 7.88
CA GLU A 495 -25.97 -1.14 7.25
C GLU A 495 -25.51 -2.59 7.27
N ILE A 496 -24.99 -3.09 8.40
CA ILE A 496 -24.89 -4.54 8.60
C ILE A 496 -26.22 -5.05 9.14
N ASP A 497 -27.27 -4.91 8.33
CA ASP A 497 -28.39 -5.84 8.41
C ASP A 497 -27.92 -7.12 7.72
N LEU A 498 -27.65 -8.16 8.53
CA LEU A 498 -26.95 -9.40 8.15
C LEU A 498 -27.63 -10.20 7.03
N LEU A 499 -28.80 -9.77 6.53
CA LEU A 499 -29.53 -10.34 5.40
C LEU A 499 -29.80 -9.36 4.25
N GLU A 500 -29.91 -8.05 4.50
CA GLU A 500 -30.13 -7.05 3.42
C GLU A 500 -28.82 -6.52 2.81
N CYS A 501 -27.68 -6.67 3.49
CA CYS A 501 -26.37 -6.22 3.00
C CYS A 501 -25.67 -7.20 2.04
N LEU A 502 -26.45 -7.99 1.30
CA LEU A 502 -26.02 -8.59 0.04
C LEU A 502 -26.21 -7.53 -1.07
N ASN A 503 -25.49 -6.41 -1.00
CA ASN A 503 -25.27 -5.54 -2.17
C ASN A 503 -24.36 -6.28 -3.17
N TRP A 504 -24.87 -7.41 -3.63
CA TRP A 504 -24.33 -8.26 -4.65
C TRP A 504 -24.31 -7.45 -5.94
N PRO A 505 -23.23 -7.53 -6.75
CA PRO A 505 -23.19 -6.88 -8.05
C PRO A 505 -24.31 -7.43 -8.93
N CYS A 506 -25.47 -6.78 -8.89
CA CYS A 506 -26.60 -7.12 -9.75
C CYS A 506 -26.62 -6.18 -10.92
N GLN A 507 -26.61 -6.75 -12.12
CA GLN A 507 -27.23 -6.06 -13.25
C GLN A 507 -28.71 -5.88 -12.93
N GLY A 508 -29.08 -4.64 -12.65
CA GLY A 508 -30.46 -4.18 -12.78
C GLY A 508 -30.87 -4.28 -14.25
N ALA A 509 -31.28 -5.46 -14.68
CA ALA A 509 -32.12 -5.62 -15.86
C ALA A 509 -33.52 -6.00 -15.38
N SER A 510 -34.25 -4.99 -14.88
CA SER A 510 -35.71 -5.06 -14.89
C SER A 510 -36.14 -4.95 -16.35
N GLY A 511 -36.76 -5.99 -16.88
CA GLY A 511 -37.39 -5.92 -18.18
C GLY A 511 -38.41 -4.79 -18.23
N ARG A 512 -38.29 -3.95 -19.27
CA ARG A 512 -39.36 -3.54 -20.18
C ARG A 512 -38.74 -3.17 -21.51
#